data_AF-A0A0G4MPK1-F1
#
_entry.id   AF-A0A0G4MPK1-F1
#
_cell.length_a   1.000
_cell.length_b   1.000
_cell.length_c   1.000
_cell.angle_alpha   90.00
_cell.angle_beta   90.00
_cell.angle_gamma   90.00
#
_symmetry.space_group_name_H-M   'P 1'
#
loop_
_entity.id
_entity.type
_entity.pdbx_description
1 polymer ?
#
loop_
_entity_poly.entity_id
_entity_poly.type
_entity_poly.pdbx_seq_one_letter_code
_entity_poly.pdbx_strand_id
1 'polypeptide(L)'
;GYTIVGSHSGVKICRWTKSALRGRGSCYKFSFYGIASHQCMETTPSLSCSNKCVFCWRHGTNPVGTTWRWVVDPPEDIFNGVKAGHYQKIKVLRGMA
;
A
#
# COMPACT_ATOMS: atom_id res chain seq x y z
N GLY A 1 6.76 -1.31 7.47
CA GLY A 1 5.91 -0.11 7.32
C GLY A 1 5.68 0.22 5.85
N TYR A 2 5.07 1.38 5.58
CA TYR A 2 4.91 1.93 4.22
C TYR A 2 6.27 2.24 3.58
N THR A 3 6.35 2.22 2.25
CA THR A 3 7.38 2.94 1.49
C THR A 3 6.69 4.14 0.87
N ILE A 4 7.20 5.34 1.16
CA ILE A 4 6.74 6.58 0.54
C ILE A 4 7.36 6.66 -0.86
N VAL A 5 6.57 7.09 -1.83
CA VAL A 5 6.98 7.25 -3.23
C VAL A 5 6.66 8.69 -3.62
N GLY A 6 7.67 9.40 -4.10
CA GLY A 6 7.55 10.83 -4.39
C GLY A 6 7.15 11.62 -3.16
N SER A 7 6.29 12.62 -3.34
CA SER A 7 5.84 13.51 -2.27
C SER A 7 4.51 13.08 -1.63
N HIS A 8 3.68 12.29 -2.31
CA HIS A 8 2.29 12.04 -1.88
C HIS A 8 1.80 10.59 -2.01
N SER A 9 2.60 9.68 -2.53
CA SER A 9 2.20 8.29 -2.80
C SER A 9 2.82 7.31 -1.79
N GLY A 10 2.24 6.12 -1.67
CA GLY A 10 2.80 5.10 -0.79
C GLY A 10 2.34 3.69 -1.07
N VAL A 11 3.24 2.73 -0.84
CA VAL A 11 3.01 1.29 -1.04
C VAL A 11 3.31 0.50 0.23
N LYS A 12 2.53 -0.55 0.48
CA LYS A 12 2.71 -1.43 1.63
C LYS A 12 2.39 -2.88 1.24
N ILE A 13 2.99 -3.82 1.95
CA ILE A 13 2.54 -5.22 1.85
C ILE A 13 1.25 -5.39 2.63
N CYS A 14 0.22 -5.84 1.92
CA CYS A 14 -1.04 -6.25 2.53
C CYS A 14 -0.80 -7.38 3.53
N ARG A 15 -1.54 -7.36 4.64
CA ARG A 15 -1.54 -8.46 5.62
C ARG A 15 -1.73 -9.83 4.94
N TRP A 16 -2.65 -9.89 3.98
CA TRP A 16 -3.01 -11.11 3.27
C TRP A 16 -2.00 -11.52 2.18
N THR A 17 -1.30 -10.56 1.57
CA THR A 17 -0.15 -10.86 0.71
C THR A 17 0.93 -11.59 1.51
N LYS A 18 1.27 -11.09 2.71
CA LYS A 18 2.21 -11.77 3.61
C LYS A 18 1.71 -13.17 4.02
N SER A 19 0.42 -13.28 4.37
CA SER A 19 -0.19 -14.57 4.75
C SER A 19 -0.11 -15.61 3.62
N ALA A 20 -0.51 -15.20 2.41
CA ALA A 20 -0.53 -16.07 1.23
C ALA A 20 0.88 -16.51 0.81
N LEU A 21 1.87 -15.60 0.85
CA LEU A 21 3.29 -15.94 0.59
C LEU A 21 3.86 -16.98 1.58
N ARG A 22 3.25 -17.13 2.76
CA ARG A 22 3.64 -18.10 3.80
C ARG A 22 2.77 -19.36 3.79
N GLY A 23 1.90 -19.52 2.80
CA GLY A 23 0.96 -20.65 2.74
C GLY A 23 -0.13 -20.62 3.82
N ARG A 24 -0.37 -19.48 4.48
CA ARG A 24 -1.36 -19.34 5.57
C ARG A 24 -2.72 -18.81 5.09
N GLY A 25 -3.00 -18.92 3.79
CA GLY A 25 -4.26 -18.52 3.18
C GLY A 25 -4.30 -17.10 2.59
N SER A 26 -5.33 -16.87 1.78
CA SER A 26 -5.58 -15.65 1.00
C SER A 26 -6.73 -14.81 1.59
N CYS A 27 -6.88 -13.55 1.16
CA CYS A 27 -8.00 -12.72 1.57
C CYS A 27 -9.31 -13.13 0.89
N TYR A 28 -10.42 -12.55 1.35
CA TYR A 28 -11.76 -12.76 0.80
C TYR A 28 -11.86 -12.53 -0.71
N LYS A 29 -11.04 -11.64 -1.30
CA LYS A 29 -11.04 -11.37 -2.74
C LYS A 29 -10.61 -12.58 -3.57
N PHE A 30 -9.81 -13.48 -2.99
CA PHE A 30 -9.49 -14.75 -3.63
C PHE A 30 -10.73 -15.64 -3.70
N SER A 31 -11.46 -15.79 -2.59
CA SER A 31 -12.66 -16.62 -2.54
C SER A 31 -13.80 -16.09 -3.41
N PHE A 32 -13.98 -14.76 -3.47
CA PHE A 32 -15.09 -14.16 -4.22
C PHE A 32 -14.78 -13.93 -5.70
N TYR A 33 -13.52 -13.62 -6.03
CA TYR A 33 -13.16 -13.13 -7.37
C TYR A 33 -11.96 -13.86 -7.99
N GLY A 34 -11.40 -14.88 -7.33
CA GLY A 34 -10.20 -15.57 -7.81
C GLY A 34 -8.91 -14.73 -7.75
N ILE A 35 -8.93 -13.54 -7.13
CA ILE A 35 -7.77 -12.64 -7.10
C ILE A 35 -6.70 -13.18 -6.13
N ALA A 36 -5.56 -13.56 -6.67
CA ALA A 36 -4.43 -14.08 -5.91
C ALA A 36 -3.82 -13.02 -4.98
N SER A 37 -4.01 -13.18 -3.67
CA SER A 37 -3.56 -12.18 -2.67
C SER A 37 -2.05 -11.97 -2.66
N HIS A 38 -1.26 -12.99 -2.99
CA HIS A 38 0.20 -12.89 -3.07
C HIS A 38 0.69 -12.11 -4.31
N GLN A 39 -0.21 -11.78 -5.25
CA GLN A 39 0.07 -10.98 -6.44
C GLN A 39 -0.53 -9.56 -6.36
N CYS A 40 -1.23 -9.22 -5.26
CA CYS A 40 -1.82 -7.90 -5.06
C CYS A 40 -0.79 -6.88 -4.55
N MET A 41 -0.76 -5.69 -5.16
CA MET A 41 -0.03 -4.52 -4.69
C MET A 41 -0.98 -3.53 -4.02
N GLU A 42 -0.87 -3.39 -2.69
CA GLU A 42 -1.63 -2.39 -1.92
C GLU A 42 -0.88 -1.05 -1.95
N THR A 43 -1.42 -0.09 -2.69
CA THR A 43 -0.81 1.21 -2.92
C THR A 43 -1.86 2.32 -2.95
N THR A 44 -1.44 3.55 -2.69
CA THR A 44 -2.26 4.76 -2.86
C THR A 44 -1.42 5.86 -3.52
N PRO A 45 -1.95 6.56 -4.54
CA PRO A 45 -1.35 7.78 -5.05
C PRO A 45 -1.74 9.00 -4.21
N SER A 46 -2.42 8.83 -3.07
CA SER A 46 -2.72 9.93 -2.16
C SER A 46 -2.70 9.46 -0.71
N LEU A 47 -1.68 9.90 0.02
CA LEU A 47 -1.61 9.77 1.47
C LEU A 47 -2.44 10.83 2.20
N SER A 48 -2.93 11.84 1.47
CA SER A 48 -3.84 12.88 1.97
C SER A 48 -5.31 12.47 1.77
N CYS A 49 -6.18 12.90 2.68
CA CYS A 49 -7.62 12.74 2.57
C CYS A 49 -8.36 13.86 3.30
N SER A 50 -9.50 14.29 2.74
CA SER A 50 -10.32 15.39 3.23
C SER A 50 -11.13 15.07 4.49
N ASN A 51 -11.26 13.80 4.85
CA ASN A 51 -12.05 13.35 6.00
C ASN A 51 -11.18 12.83 7.15
N LYS A 52 -11.64 13.08 8.39
CA LYS A 52 -11.04 12.56 9.64
C LYS A 52 -11.99 11.56 10.32
N CYS A 53 -12.26 10.44 9.64
CA CYS A 53 -13.16 9.41 10.15
C CYS A 53 -12.56 8.72 11.39
N VAL A 54 -13.40 8.42 12.39
CA VAL A 54 -12.98 7.76 13.65
C VAL A 54 -12.40 6.35 13.46
N PHE A 55 -12.76 5.69 12.37
CA PHE A 55 -12.28 4.35 12.02
C PHE A 55 -11.06 4.35 11.10
N CYS A 56 -10.62 5.51 10.60
CA CYS A 56 -9.47 5.58 9.71
C CYS A 56 -8.17 5.46 10.50
N TRP A 57 -7.45 4.36 10.29
CA TRP A 57 -6.13 4.14 10.86
C TRP A 57 -5.10 5.02 10.15
N ARG A 58 -4.75 6.14 10.77
CA ARG A 58 -3.75 7.10 10.25
C ARG A 58 -2.81 7.50 11.38
N HIS A 59 -1.62 7.97 11.01
CA HIS A 59 -0.73 8.57 12.00
C HIS A 59 -1.41 9.82 12.60
N GLY A 60 -1.37 9.98 13.93
CA GLY A 60 -2.15 11.00 14.64
C GLY A 60 -1.82 12.45 14.25
N THR A 61 -0.63 12.67 13.70
CA THR A 61 -0.18 13.97 13.19
C THR A 61 -0.58 14.25 11.74
N ASN A 62 -1.25 13.33 11.05
CA ASN A 62 -1.57 13.50 9.63
C ASN A 62 -2.84 14.37 9.51
N PRO A 63 -2.72 15.66 9.15
CA PRO A 63 -3.85 16.57 9.14
C PRO A 63 -4.81 16.20 8.01
N VAL A 64 -6.08 16.58 8.16
CA VAL A 64 -7.01 16.57 7.03
C VAL A 64 -6.54 17.58 6.00
N GLY A 65 -6.29 17.10 4.78
CA GLY A 65 -5.94 17.96 3.66
C GLY A 65 -7.21 18.48 3.01
N THR A 66 -7.67 19.66 3.41
CA THR A 66 -8.78 20.37 2.72
C THR A 66 -8.32 21.06 1.44
N THR A 67 -7.01 21.22 1.27
CA THR A 67 -6.36 21.81 0.09
C THR A 67 -5.16 20.93 -0.32
N TRP A 68 -4.91 20.82 -1.62
CA TRP A 68 -3.76 20.09 -2.13
C TRP A 68 -2.49 20.94 -2.00
N ARG A 69 -1.45 20.40 -1.35
CA ARG A 69 -0.18 21.12 -1.06
C ARG A 69 1.06 20.40 -1.59
N TRP A 70 0.90 19.19 -2.12
CA TRP A 70 2.01 18.38 -2.59
C TRP A 70 2.31 18.66 -4.06
N VAL A 71 3.53 18.35 -4.51
CA VAL A 71 3.83 18.35 -5.95
C VAL A 71 3.14 17.14 -6.56
N VAL A 72 2.39 17.32 -7.65
CA VAL A 72 1.77 16.19 -8.34
C VAL A 72 2.86 15.46 -9.11
N ASP A 73 3.26 14.30 -8.61
CA ASP A 73 4.30 13.48 -9.24
C ASP A 73 3.75 12.83 -10.53
N PRO A 74 4.56 12.69 -11.60
CA PRO A 74 4.13 12.02 -12.83
C PRO A 74 3.64 10.57 -12.58
N PRO A 75 2.60 10.09 -13.30
CA PRO A 75 2.08 8.74 -13.12
C PRO A 75 3.12 7.63 -13.28
N GLU A 76 4.05 7.80 -14.23
CA GLU A 76 5.13 6.87 -14.50
C GLU A 76 6.09 6.74 -13.31
N ASP A 77 6.44 7.87 -12.68
CA ASP A 77 7.31 7.91 -11.51
C ASP A 77 6.64 7.25 -10.30
N ILE A 78 5.35 7.53 -10.10
CA ILE A 78 4.54 6.88 -9.06
C ILE A 78 4.53 5.38 -9.30
N PHE A 79 4.18 4.92 -10.50
CA PHE A 79 4.08 3.49 -10.83
C PHE A 79 5.42 2.77 -10.64
N ASN A 80 6.51 3.33 -11.16
CA ASN A 80 7.84 2.75 -11.04
C ASN A 80 8.28 2.68 -9.58
N GLY A 81 8.05 3.74 -8.81
CA GLY A 81 8.39 3.78 -7.39
C GLY A 81 7.59 2.79 -6.55
N VAL A 82 6.27 2.69 -6.74
CA VAL A 82 5.43 1.75 -5.97
C VAL A 82 5.76 0.31 -6.34
N LYS A 83 6.03 0.02 -7.63
CA LYS A 83 6.46 -1.29 -8.10
C LYS A 83 7.80 -1.69 -7.47
N ALA A 84 8.80 -0.81 -7.51
CA ALA A 84 10.11 -1.05 -6.90
C ALA A 84 10.00 -1.29 -5.38
N GLY A 85 9.24 -0.44 -4.68
CA GLY A 85 8.99 -0.56 -3.24
C GLY A 85 8.24 -1.85 -2.88
N HIS A 86 7.28 -2.26 -3.70
CA HIS A 86 6.54 -3.51 -3.49
C HIS A 86 7.46 -4.74 -3.61
N TYR A 87 8.23 -4.84 -4.68
CA TYR A 87 9.15 -5.96 -4.88
C TYR A 87 10.26 -6.02 -3.82
N GLN A 88 10.81 -4.87 -3.44
CA GLN A 88 11.78 -4.80 -2.33
C GLN A 88 11.18 -5.39 -1.05
N LYS A 89 9.94 -5.02 -0.70
CA LYS A 89 9.28 -5.55 0.49
C LYS A 89 8.96 -7.04 0.38
N ILE A 90 8.56 -7.55 -0.79
CA ILE A 90 8.38 -9.00 -0.99
C ILE A 90 9.69 -9.74 -0.75
N LYS A 91 10.82 -9.24 -1.26
CA LYS A 91 12.15 -9.86 -1.06
C LYS A 91 12.50 -9.99 0.42
N VAL A 92 12.18 -8.97 1.23
CA VAL A 92 12.42 -8.98 2.69
C VAL A 92 11.59 -10.05 3.42
N LEU A 93 10.48 -10.52 2.84
CA LEU A 93 9.67 -11.60 3.43
C LEU A 93 10.22 -13.00 3.17
N ARG A 94 11.25 -13.14 2.32
CA ARG A 94 11.87 -14.43 2.03
C ARG A 94 12.47 -15.02 3.31
N GLY A 95 12.19 -16.30 3.58
CA GLY A 95 12.69 -17.01 4.76
C GLY A 95 11.96 -16.69 6.06
N MET A 96 10.93 -15.83 6.06
CA MET A 96 10.14 -15.57 7.25
C MET A 96 9.09 -16.68 7.49
N ALA A 97 9.38 -17.62 8.39
CA ALA A 97 8.47 -18.67 8.86
C ALA A 97 7.19 -18.13 9.49
#